data_AF-A0A947EWU9-F1
#
_entry.id   AF-A0A947EWU9-F1
#
_cell.length_a   1.000
_cell.length_b   1.000
_cell.length_c   1.000
_cell.angle_alpha   90.00
_cell.angle_beta   90.00
_cell.angle_gamma   90.00
#
_symmetry.space_group_name_H-M   'P 1'
#
loop_
_entity.id
_entity.type
_entity.pdbx_description
1 polymer ?
#
loop_
_entity_poly.entity_id
_entity_poly.type
_entity_poly.pdbx_seq_one_letter_code
_entity_poly.pdbx_strand_id
1 'polypeptide(L)' 'NIRITLCNDCGHIDKRTRYRCNNCSSKNVDHATRVIGYLKRVSNFSSGRQKEHSLRHYHIHNSKGEHPVVKEMDYCTE' A
#
# COMPACT_ATOMS: atom_id res chain seq x y z
N ASN A 1 11.68 1.05 -4.36
CA ASN A 1 10.47 1.71 -3.80
C ASN A 1 9.31 0.72 -3.84
N ILE A 2 8.36 0.76 -2.90
CA ILE A 2 7.18 -0.13 -2.87
C ILE A 2 5.94 0.70 -3.17
N ARG A 3 5.07 0.19 -4.05
CA ARG A 3 3.77 0.79 -4.38
C ARG A 3 2.67 0.05 -3.63
N ILE A 4 2.12 0.73 -2.64
CA ILE A 4 1.07 0.24 -1.73
C ILE A 4 -0.28 0.66 -2.31
N THR A 5 -1.28 -0.19 -2.18
CA THR A 5 -2.66 0.11 -2.58
C THR A 5 -3.48 0.52 -1.36
N LEU A 6 -4.29 1.58 -1.51
CA LEU A 6 -5.18 2.12 -0.49
C LEU A 6 -6.60 2.16 -1.04
N CYS A 7 -7.57 1.57 -0.36
CA CYS A 7 -8.97 1.64 -0.79
C CYS A 7 -9.64 2.91 -0.26
N ASN A 8 -10.27 3.67 -1.14
CA ASN A 8 -10.97 4.90 -0.78
C ASN A 8 -12.36 4.65 -0.15
N ASP A 9 -12.94 3.47 -0.37
CA ASP A 9 -14.29 3.16 0.15
C ASP A 9 -14.25 2.51 1.53
N CYS A 10 -13.32 1.59 1.79
CA CYS A 10 -13.23 0.88 3.08
C CYS A 10 -11.97 1.20 3.89
N GLY A 11 -11.07 2.04 3.38
CA GLY A 11 -9.83 2.42 4.07
C GLY A 11 -8.76 1.32 4.15
N HIS A 12 -9.01 0.12 3.60
CA HIS A 12 -8.06 -0.99 3.67
C HIS A 12 -6.75 -0.67 2.95
N ILE A 13 -5.62 -0.93 3.62
CA ILE A 13 -4.26 -0.72 3.11
C ILE A 13 -3.62 -2.07 2.80
N ASP A 14 -3.16 -2.22 1.57
CA ASP A 14 -2.54 -3.42 1.07
C ASP A 14 -1.12 -3.14 0.58
N LYS A 15 -0.16 -3.91 1.10
CA LYS A 15 1.27 -3.77 0.75
C LYS A 15 1.56 -4.15 -0.70
N ARG A 16 0.66 -4.89 -1.35
CA ARG A 16 0.79 -5.29 -2.76
C ARG A 16 0.15 -4.26 -3.68
N THR A 17 0.71 -4.10 -4.87
CA THR A 17 0.11 -3.26 -5.91
C THR A 17 -1.09 -3.99 -6.52
N ARG A 18 -2.30 -3.62 -6.10
CA ARG A 18 -3.56 -4.11 -6.65
C ARG A 18 -4.39 -2.96 -7.24
N TYR A 19 -5.14 -3.26 -8.31
CA TYR A 19 -6.09 -2.32 -8.95
C TYR A 19 -7.52 -2.48 -8.43
N ARG A 20 -7.73 -3.39 -7.47
CA ARG A 20 -8.99 -3.61 -6.77
C ARG A 20 -8.69 -3.92 -5.32
N CYS A 21 -9.58 -3.48 -4.44
CA CYS A 21 -9.47 -3.78 -3.01
C CYS A 21 -9.70 -5.28 -2.77
N ASN A 22 -8.81 -5.94 -2.03
CA ASN A 22 -8.98 -7.33 -1.63
C ASN A 22 -10.06 -7.53 -0.54
N ASN A 23 -10.46 -6.45 0.14
CA ASN A 23 -11.42 -6.51 1.24
C ASN A 23 -12.86 -6.27 0.78
N CYS A 24 -13.11 -5.17 0.06
CA CYS A 24 -14.46 -4.81 -0.40
C CYS A 24 -14.67 -4.96 -1.92
N SER A 25 -13.67 -5.44 -2.68
CA SER A 25 -13.70 -5.58 -4.14
C SER A 25 -13.89 -4.28 -4.94
N SER A 26 -13.88 -3.11 -4.29
CA SER A 26 -14.00 -1.83 -4.96
C SER A 26 -12.84 -1.56 -5.92
N LYS A 27 -13.15 -0.88 -7.03
CA LYS A 27 -12.17 -0.32 -7.98
C LYS A 27 -11.68 1.07 -7.56
N ASN A 28 -12.32 1.71 -6.59
CA ASN A 28 -11.93 3.02 -6.08
C ASN A 28 -10.72 2.86 -5.14
N VAL A 29 -9.56 2.66 -5.76
CA VAL A 29 -8.29 2.48 -5.08
C VAL A 29 -7.28 3.52 -5.51
N ASP A 30 -6.56 4.04 -4.53
CA ASP A 30 -5.40 4.89 -4.70
C ASP A 30 -4.11 4.09 -4.52
N HIS A 31 -3.01 4.67 -4.95
CA HIS A 31 -1.68 4.15 -4.64
C HIS A 31 -0.91 5.15 -3.80
N ALA A 32 -0.08 4.61 -2.92
CA ALA A 32 0.78 5.39 -2.05
C ALA A 32 2.21 4.84 -2.09
N THR A 33 3.15 5.73 -1.82
CA THR A 33 4.56 5.38 -1.73
C THR A 33 5.25 6.16 -0.62
N ARG A 34 6.38 5.65 -0.12
CA ARG A 34 7.12 6.29 0.98
C ARG A 34 7.90 7.49 0.44
N VAL A 35 7.69 8.65 1.05
CA VAL A 35 8.42 9.90 0.79
C VAL A 35 9.16 10.29 2.07
N ILE A 36 10.49 10.21 2.06
CA ILE A 36 11.39 10.60 3.18
C ILE A 36 10.89 10.11 4.56
N GLY A 37 10.28 8.92 4.63
CA GLY A 37 9.87 8.28 5.88
C GLY A 37 8.37 8.07 6.09
N TYR A 38 7.48 8.81 5.42
CA TYR A 38 6.03 8.66 5.59
C TYR A 38 5.31 8.26 4.29
N LEU A 39 4.11 7.70 4.42
CA LEU A 39 3.29 7.33 3.26
C LEU A 39 2.57 8.54 2.70
N LYS A 40 2.71 8.76 1.40
CA LYS A 40 1.99 9.82 0.68
C LYS A 40 1.25 9.21 -0.52
N ARG A 41 -0.02 9.59 -0.69
CA ARG A 41 -0.84 9.18 -1.84
C ARG A 41 -0.30 9.84 -3.12
N VAL A 42 -0.31 9.09 -4.21
CA VAL A 42 0.09 9.58 -5.53
C VAL A 42 -0.87 10.64 -6.04
N SER A 43 -2.16 10.55 -5.69
CA SER A 43 -3.18 11.58 -5.97
C SER A 43 -2.82 12.94 -5.33
N ASN A 44 -2.11 12.95 -4.20
CA ASN A 44 -1.63 14.16 -3.52
C ASN A 44 -0.24 14.63 -4.01
N PHE A 45 0.29 14.07 -5.09
CA PHE A 45 1.53 14.57 -5.70
C PHE A 45 1.22 15.74 -6.64
N SER A 46 2.17 16.65 -6.84
CA SER A 46 2.05 17.64 -7.90
C SER A 46 2.03 16.96 -9.27
N SER A 47 1.44 17.60 -10.28
CA SER A 47 1.30 17.03 -11.62
C SER A 47 2.63 16.54 -12.21
N GLY A 48 3.72 17.31 -12.05
CA GLY A 48 5.06 16.89 -12.48
C GLY A 48 5.55 15.63 -11.76
N ARG A 49 5.30 15.53 -10.46
CA ARG A 49 5.66 14.35 -9.66
C ARG A 49 4.79 13.14 -9.97
N GLN A 50 3.54 13.32 -10.38
CA GLN A 50 2.69 12.22 -10.87
C GLN A 50 3.27 11.62 -12.15
N LYS A 51 3.69 12.46 -13.10
CA LYS A 51 4.36 12.02 -14.36
C LYS A 51 5.68 11.30 -14.08
N GLU A 52 6.50 11.84 -13.18
CA GLU A 52 7.74 11.16 -12.76
C GLU A 52 7.43 9.80 -12.11
N HIS A 53 6.42 9.75 -11.23
CA HIS A 53 6.02 8.53 -10.55
C HIS A 53 5.52 7.44 -11.51
N SER A 54 4.80 7.80 -12.59
CA SER A 54 4.33 6.82 -13.57
C SER A 54 5.46 6.11 -14.32
N LEU A 55 6.65 6.71 -14.38
CA LEU A 55 7.84 6.14 -15.03
C LEU A 55 8.65 5.23 -14.09
N ARG A 56 8.28 5.18 -12.79
CA ARG A 56 9.03 4.38 -11.81
C ARG A 56 8.65 2.91 -11.91
N HIS A 57 9.67 2.07 -11.95
CA HIS A 57 9.53 0.62 -11.86
C HIS A 57 9.46 0.20 -10.39
N TYR A 58 8.43 -0.55 -10.04
CA TYR A 58 8.23 -1.10 -8.71
C TYR A 58 8.58 -2.58 -8.69
N HIS A 59 9.22 -3.04 -7.62
CA HIS A 59 9.45 -4.47 -7.43
C HIS A 59 8.11 -5.15 -7.20
N ILE A 60 7.69 -5.93 -8.18
CA ILE A 60 6.51 -6.80 -8.06
C ILE A 60 6.97 -7.99 -7.23
N HIS A 61 6.57 -8.03 -5.96
CA HIS A 61 6.75 -9.23 -5.15
C HIS A 61 5.78 -10.30 -5.66
N ASN A 62 6.27 -11.18 -6.53
CA ASN A 62 5.64 -12.48 -6.76
C ASN A 62 5.72 -13.26 -5.46
N SER A 63 4.65 -13.24 -4.68
CA SER A 63 4.58 -13.91 -3.40
C SER A 63 4.61 -15.43 -3.57
N LYS A 64 5.80 -16.02 -3.50
CA LYS A 64 6.00 -17.37 -2.93
C LYS A 64 6.65 -17.14 -1.55
N GLY A 65 5.91 -17.40 -0.49
CA GLY A 65 6.40 -17.21 0.88
C GLY A 65 5.28 -16.85 1.84
N GLU A 66 4.64 -17.88 2.38
CA GLU A 66 3.89 -17.83 3.64
C GLU A 66 4.83 -17.36 4.76
N HIS A 67 4.35 -16.45 5.61
CA HIS A 67 4.90 -16.32 6.95
C HIS A 67 3.75 -16.41 7.95
N PRO A 68 3.89 -17.27 8.98
CA PRO A 68 2.83 -17.61 9.91
C PRO A 68 2.50 -16.41 10.80
N VAL A 69 1.20 -16.28 11.08
CA VAL A 69 0.61 -15.36 12.05
C VAL A 69 1.26 -15.62 13.41
N VAL A 70 2.11 -14.72 13.89
CA VAL A 70 2.49 -14.71 15.31
C VAL A 70 1.28 -14.23 16.10
N LYS A 71 0.76 -15.15 16.92
CA LYS A 71 -0.33 -14.93 17.87
C LYS A 71 0.05 -13.84 18.89
N GLU A 72 -1.00 -13.17 19.37
CA GLU A 72 -1.02 -12.19 20.45
C GLU A 72 0.00 -12.46 21.54
N MET A 73 0.72 -11.40 21.95
CA MET A 73 1.43 -11.38 23.21
C MET A 73 1.04 -10.10 23.94
N ASP A 74 0.22 -10.29 24.96
CA ASP A 74 -0.22 -9.31 25.95
C ASP A 74 0.98 -8.56 26.53
N TYR A 75 0.88 -7.23 26.66
CA TYR A 75 1.78 -6.46 27.51
C TYR A 75 1.00 -5.84 28.67
N CYS A 76 1.05 -6.57 29.79
CA CYS A 76 1.11 -6.14 31.19
C CYS A 76 0.28 -4.92 31.61
N THR A 77 -0.86 -5.20 32.24
CA THR A 77 -1.32 -4.44 33.40
C THR A 77 -0.60 -4.95 34.65
N GLU A 78 0.39 -4.22 35.13
CA GLU A 78 0.72 -4.00 36.56
C GLU A 78 1.37 -2.61 36.71
#